data_AF-A0A844GEJ0-F1
#
_entry.id   AF-A0A844GEJ0-F1
#
_cell.length_a   1.000
_cell.length_b   1.000
_cell.length_c   1.000
_cell.angle_alpha   90.00
_cell.angle_beta   90.00
_cell.angle_gamma   90.00
#
_symmetry.space_group_name_H-M   'P 1'
#
loop_
_entity.id
_entity.type
_entity.pdbx_description
1 polymer ?
#
loop_
_entity_poly.entity_id
_entity_poly.type
_entity_poly.pdbx_seq_one_letter_code
_entity_poly.pdbx_strand_id
1 'polypeptide(L)'
;MGGDTRNGFKFGGLTFEEYTGEVPTADGKSTQRLIDQGHGHVVPLGTMSTFRIYDAPGDFVEAVGTIGQPYYAKIKNTDFDRGVDLHTQSNRLPLCLRPGVLVELQLK
;
A
#
# COMPACT_ATOMS: atom_id res chain seq x y z
N MET A 1 -23.48 -24.89 -11.90
CA MET A 1 -23.30 -23.43 -11.89
C MET A 1 -21.86 -23.15 -11.52
N GLY A 2 -20.98 -23.04 -12.53
CA GLY A 2 -19.56 -22.78 -12.35
C GLY A 2 -19.33 -21.28 -12.21
N GLY A 3 -19.10 -20.83 -10.98
CA GLY A 3 -18.58 -19.49 -10.71
C GLY A 3 -17.07 -19.47 -10.96
N ASP A 4 -16.59 -18.35 -11.49
CA ASP A 4 -15.16 -18.12 -11.71
C ASP A 4 -14.39 -18.22 -10.38
N THR A 5 -13.60 -19.28 -10.21
CA THR A 5 -12.82 -19.56 -9.00
C THR A 5 -11.65 -18.59 -8.81
N ARG A 6 -11.37 -17.70 -9.78
CA ARG A 6 -10.30 -16.70 -9.70
C ARG A 6 -10.62 -15.53 -8.78
N ASN A 7 -11.90 -15.28 -8.49
CA ASN A 7 -12.34 -14.22 -7.57
C ASN A 7 -12.53 -14.69 -6.13
N GLY A 8 -12.06 -15.90 -5.80
CA GLY A 8 -12.22 -16.46 -4.47
C GLY A 8 -13.61 -17.07 -4.20
N PHE A 9 -13.80 -17.57 -2.99
CA PHE A 9 -15.07 -18.19 -2.57
C PHE A 9 -15.44 -17.79 -1.14
N LYS A 10 -16.73 -17.87 -0.81
CA LYS A 10 -17.24 -17.58 0.53
C LYS A 10 -17.49 -18.86 1.30
N PHE A 11 -16.96 -18.95 2.52
CA PHE A 11 -17.17 -20.09 3.41
C PHE A 11 -17.15 -19.64 4.87
N GLY A 12 -18.10 -20.11 5.68
CA GLY A 12 -18.13 -19.84 7.12
C GLY A 12 -18.21 -18.35 7.50
N GLY A 13 -18.77 -17.49 6.63
CA GLY A 13 -18.81 -16.04 6.83
C GLY A 13 -17.52 -15.31 6.44
N LEU A 14 -16.50 -16.03 5.96
CA LEU A 14 -15.26 -15.47 5.42
C LEU A 14 -15.32 -15.46 3.89
N THR A 15 -14.69 -14.47 3.27
CA THR A 15 -14.37 -14.46 1.85
C THR A 15 -12.89 -14.80 1.70
N PHE A 16 -12.59 -15.88 1.00
CA PHE A 16 -11.23 -16.30 0.68
C PHE A 16 -10.90 -15.78 -0.70
N GLU A 17 -9.82 -15.03 -0.84
CA GLU A 17 -9.34 -14.48 -2.11
C GLU A 17 -7.89 -14.92 -2.32
N GLU A 18 -7.57 -15.35 -3.53
CA GLU A 18 -6.19 -15.68 -3.90
C GLU A 18 -5.45 -14.39 -4.26
N TYR A 19 -4.32 -14.14 -3.61
CA TYR A 19 -3.50 -12.96 -3.88
C TYR A 19 -2.16 -13.39 -4.50
N THR A 20 -1.99 -13.07 -5.79
CA THR A 20 -0.77 -13.37 -6.56
C THR A 20 0.07 -12.12 -6.86
N GLY A 21 -0.18 -11.03 -6.13
CA GLY A 21 0.54 -9.77 -6.35
C GLY A 21 2.01 -9.87 -5.98
N GLU A 22 2.85 -9.50 -6.94
CA GLU A 22 4.30 -9.39 -6.78
C GLU A 22 4.75 -7.96 -7.03
N VAL A 23 5.77 -7.51 -6.31
CA VAL A 23 6.37 -6.18 -6.47
C VAL A 23 7.86 -6.31 -6.75
N PRO A 24 8.45 -5.44 -7.60
CA PRO A 24 9.88 -5.45 -7.81
C PRO A 24 10.62 -5.14 -6.51
N THR A 25 11.74 -5.80 -6.30
CA THR A 25 12.65 -5.51 -5.19
C THR A 25 13.38 -4.18 -5.42
N ALA A 26 13.90 -3.57 -4.36
CA ALA A 26 14.51 -2.24 -4.42
C ALA A 26 15.72 -2.16 -5.38
N ASP A 27 16.38 -3.28 -5.62
CA ASP A 27 17.49 -3.44 -6.56
C ASP A 27 17.02 -3.66 -8.02
N GLY A 28 15.72 -3.81 -8.26
CA GLY A 28 15.10 -3.93 -9.58
C GLY A 28 15.42 -5.23 -10.32
N LYS A 29 16.09 -6.19 -9.68
CA LYS A 29 16.55 -7.43 -10.31
C LYS A 29 15.62 -8.62 -10.09
N SER A 30 14.73 -8.53 -9.12
CA SER A 30 13.81 -9.61 -8.76
C SER A 30 12.43 -9.08 -8.39
N THR A 31 11.46 -9.98 -8.27
CA THR A 31 10.15 -9.69 -7.69
C THR A 31 10.03 -10.40 -6.36
N GLN A 32 9.33 -9.77 -5.41
CA GLN A 32 8.94 -10.35 -4.14
C GLN A 32 7.42 -10.46 -4.11
N ARG A 33 6.92 -11.57 -3.57
CA ARG A 33 5.48 -11.73 -3.31
C ARG A 33 5.08 -10.88 -2.13
N LEU A 34 3.90 -10.25 -2.19
CA LEU A 34 3.38 -9.51 -1.04
C LEU A 34 2.78 -10.42 0.03
N ILE A 35 2.42 -11.65 -0.33
CA ILE A 35 2.02 -12.72 0.59
C ILE A 35 2.87 -13.95 0.27
N ASP A 36 3.57 -14.47 1.27
CA ASP A 36 4.46 -15.61 1.10
C ASP A 36 3.71 -16.89 0.76
N GLN A 37 4.40 -17.82 0.07
CA GLN A 37 3.81 -19.10 -0.26
C GLN A 37 3.45 -19.88 1.00
N GLY A 38 2.24 -20.45 1.01
CA GLY A 38 1.74 -21.18 2.17
C GLY A 38 1.24 -20.28 3.30
N HIS A 39 1.29 -18.96 3.13
CA HIS A 39 0.79 -18.00 4.11
C HIS A 39 -0.49 -17.34 3.61
N GLY A 40 -1.30 -16.85 4.55
CA GLY A 40 -2.49 -16.06 4.28
C GLY A 40 -2.73 -15.05 5.38
N HIS A 41 -3.36 -13.93 5.04
CA HIS A 41 -3.73 -12.91 6.03
C HIS A 41 -5.25 -12.79 6.12
N VAL A 42 -5.77 -12.84 7.34
CA VAL A 42 -7.18 -12.60 7.63
C VAL A 42 -7.32 -11.19 8.16
N VAL A 43 -8.16 -10.40 7.48
CA VAL A 43 -8.48 -9.03 7.85
C VAL A 43 -9.99 -8.83 7.94
N PRO A 44 -10.49 -8.09 8.94
CA PRO A 44 -11.91 -7.76 9.03
C PRO A 44 -12.27 -6.64 8.04
N LEU A 45 -13.15 -6.94 7.10
CA LEU A 45 -13.75 -5.95 6.20
C LEU A 45 -14.92 -5.23 6.88
N GLY A 46 -15.17 -3.97 6.51
CA GLY A 46 -16.25 -3.16 7.07
C GLY A 46 -15.90 -2.40 8.36
N THR A 47 -14.65 -2.47 8.81
CA THR A 47 -14.18 -1.65 9.93
C THR A 47 -13.75 -0.28 9.43
N MET A 48 -14.30 0.79 10.01
CA MET A 48 -13.93 2.15 9.57
C MET A 48 -12.53 2.56 10.02
N SER A 49 -12.05 2.08 11.17
CA SER A 49 -10.87 2.65 11.85
C SER A 49 -9.79 1.63 12.24
N THR A 50 -9.72 0.48 11.57
CA THR A 50 -8.70 -0.53 11.88
C THR A 50 -7.40 -0.26 11.15
N PHE A 51 -7.47 0.01 9.86
CA PHE A 51 -6.31 0.35 9.03
C PHE A 51 -6.45 1.79 8.59
N ARG A 52 -5.45 2.62 8.91
CA ARG A 52 -5.41 4.04 8.56
C ARG A 52 -4.06 4.37 7.94
N ILE A 53 -4.09 5.28 6.98
CA ILE A 53 -2.87 5.89 6.45
C ILE A 53 -2.83 7.31 7.00
N TYR A 54 -1.72 7.66 7.64
CA TYR A 54 -1.45 9.01 8.10
C TYR A 54 -0.42 9.64 7.17
N ASP A 55 -0.73 10.82 6.65
CA ASP A 55 0.16 11.55 5.74
C ASP A 55 0.84 12.67 6.53
N ALA A 56 2.17 12.67 6.56
CA ALA A 56 2.95 13.75 7.15
C ALA A 56 3.14 14.89 6.14
N PRO A 57 3.38 16.13 6.60
CA PRO A 57 3.71 17.24 5.71
C PRO A 57 4.95 16.95 4.87
N GLY A 58 4.99 17.53 3.66
CA GLY A 58 6.17 17.48 2.80
C GLY A 58 7.36 18.22 3.42
N ASP A 59 8.57 17.90 2.99
CA ASP A 59 9.80 18.57 3.43
C ASP A 59 10.09 19.87 2.65
N PHE A 60 9.27 20.20 1.66
CA PHE A 60 9.32 21.49 0.99
C PHE A 60 9.05 22.62 1.98
N VAL A 61 9.81 23.71 1.87
CA VAL A 61 9.67 24.92 2.71
C VAL A 61 8.21 25.42 2.76
N GLU A 62 7.48 25.29 1.65
CA GLU A 62 6.07 25.69 1.51
C GLU A 62 5.09 24.74 2.24
N ALA A 63 5.49 23.49 2.47
CA ALA A 63 4.68 22.46 3.13
C ALA A 63 4.92 22.38 4.65
N VAL A 64 5.96 23.07 5.16
CA VAL A 64 6.26 23.10 6.59
C VAL A 64 5.08 23.68 7.38
N GLY A 65 4.59 22.93 8.36
CA GLY A 65 3.47 23.35 9.22
C GLY A 65 2.08 23.27 8.54
N THR A 66 1.99 22.75 7.32
CA THR A 66 0.71 22.51 6.64
C THR A 66 0.15 21.13 6.96
N ILE A 67 -1.11 20.88 6.62
CA ILE A 67 -1.69 19.53 6.71
C ILE A 67 -1.03 18.63 5.66
N GLY A 68 -0.63 17.43 6.09
CA GLY A 68 -0.04 16.41 5.23
C GLY A 68 -0.93 16.06 4.04
N GLN A 69 -0.33 16.05 2.85
CA GLN A 69 -0.95 15.59 1.62
C GLN A 69 -0.34 14.24 1.22
N PRO A 70 -1.12 13.35 0.58
CA PRO A 70 -0.62 12.05 0.14
C PRO A 70 0.55 12.15 -0.85
N TYR A 71 0.55 13.18 -1.70
CA TYR A 71 1.58 13.40 -2.71
C TYR A 71 1.87 14.89 -2.84
N TYR A 72 3.16 15.21 -2.95
CA TYR A 72 3.66 16.53 -3.29
C TYR A 72 4.44 16.44 -4.60
N ALA A 73 4.27 17.42 -5.47
CA ALA A 73 5.00 17.50 -6.72
C ALA A 73 5.47 18.95 -6.94
N LYS A 74 6.72 19.14 -7.32
CA LYS A 74 7.30 20.45 -7.62
C LYS A 74 8.13 20.39 -8.88
N ILE A 75 7.92 21.37 -9.76
CA ILE A 75 8.67 21.51 -11.01
C ILE A 75 9.68 22.64 -10.82
N LYS A 76 10.94 22.39 -11.19
CA LYS A 76 12.00 23.39 -11.27
C LYS A 76 12.52 23.41 -12.70
N ASN A 77 12.59 24.57 -13.34
CA ASN A 77 13.24 24.68 -14.64
C ASN A 77 14.75 24.47 -14.49
N THR A 78 15.33 23.69 -15.40
CA THR A 78 16.78 23.48 -15.50
C THR A 78 17.44 24.73 -16.10
N ASP A 79 18.75 24.86 -15.95
CA ASP A 79 19.52 25.97 -16.50
C ASP A 79 19.24 26.17 -18.00
N PHE A 80 19.12 27.45 -18.40
CA PHE A 80 18.79 27.89 -19.76
C PHE A 80 17.41 27.46 -20.28
N ASP A 81 16.47 27.08 -19.40
CA ASP A 81 15.11 26.63 -19.75
C ASP A 81 15.09 25.46 -20.75
N ARG A 82 16.15 24.64 -20.75
CA ARG A 82 16.27 23.48 -21.65
C ARG A 82 15.69 22.19 -21.07
N GLY A 83 15.11 22.24 -19.87
CA GLY A 83 14.56 21.09 -19.18
C GLY A 83 13.72 21.46 -17.97
N VAL A 84 13.02 20.47 -17.43
CA VAL A 84 12.25 20.57 -16.19
C VAL A 84 12.60 19.40 -15.27
N ASP A 85 12.99 19.73 -14.05
CA ASP A 85 13.16 18.77 -12.97
C ASP A 85 11.84 18.65 -12.21
N LEU A 86 11.25 17.46 -12.22
CA LEU A 86 10.06 17.14 -11.44
C LEU A 86 10.48 16.40 -10.17
N HIS A 87 10.24 17.01 -9.02
CA HIS A 87 10.44 16.38 -7.72
C HIS A 87 9.09 15.93 -7.15
N THR A 88 8.96 14.65 -6.80
CA THR A 88 7.78 14.12 -6.14
C THR A 88 8.13 13.54 -4.78
N GLN A 89 7.25 13.76 -3.81
CA GLN A 89 7.42 13.27 -2.45
C GLN A 89 6.10 12.71 -1.91
N SER A 90 6.19 11.69 -1.06
CA SER A 90 5.06 11.06 -0.39
C SER A 90 5.52 10.55 0.99
N ASN A 91 4.99 11.13 2.07
CA ASN A 91 5.38 10.81 3.46
C ASN A 91 4.24 10.08 4.18
N ARG A 92 3.83 8.92 3.65
CA ARG A 92 2.66 8.17 4.12
C ARG A 92 3.06 7.07 5.08
N LEU A 93 2.39 6.98 6.23
CA LEU A 93 2.56 5.94 7.22
C LEU A 93 1.29 5.07 7.32
N PRO A 94 1.26 3.88 6.73
CA PRO A 94 0.19 2.92 6.95
C PRO A 94 0.30 2.34 8.37
N LEU A 95 -0.78 2.41 9.14
CA LEU A 95 -0.85 1.96 10.52
C LEU A 95 -2.08 1.09 10.77
N CYS A 96 -1.87 -0.05 11.44
CA CYS A 96 -2.94 -0.85 12.01
C CYS A 96 -3.22 -0.37 13.45
N LEU A 97 -4.36 0.30 13.65
CA LEU A 97 -4.78 0.82 14.95
C LEU A 97 -5.26 -0.27 15.91
N ARG A 98 -5.53 -1.47 15.41
CA ARG A 98 -5.90 -2.65 16.22
C ARG A 98 -5.11 -3.88 15.75
N PRO A 99 -3.84 -4.03 16.16
CA PRO A 99 -2.98 -5.11 15.66
C PRO A 99 -3.58 -6.52 15.82
N GLY A 100 -4.33 -6.76 16.91
CA GLY A 100 -4.91 -8.08 17.21
C GLY A 100 -5.99 -8.58 16.25
N VAL A 101 -6.41 -7.78 15.26
CA VAL A 101 -7.39 -8.23 14.25
C VAL A 101 -6.74 -8.72 12.96
N LEU A 102 -5.44 -8.49 12.78
CA LEU A 102 -4.68 -9.06 11.68
C LEU A 102 -4.18 -10.44 12.14
N VAL A 103 -4.67 -11.50 11.50
CA VAL A 103 -4.25 -12.87 11.81
C VAL A 103 -3.53 -13.46 10.60
N GLU A 104 -2.35 -14.01 10.84
CA GLU A 104 -1.61 -14.76 9.84
C GLU A 104 -1.94 -16.25 9.94
N LEU A 105 -2.20 -16.86 8.79
CA LEU A 105 -2.45 -18.27 8.61
C LEU A 105 -1.24 -18.89 7.91
N GLN A 106 -0.86 -20.09 8.34
CA GLN A 106 0.19 -20.88 7.72
C GLN A 106 -0.38 -22.27 7.39
N LEU A 107 -0.21 -22.70 6.15
CA LEU A 107 -0.51 -24.07 5.73
C LEU A 107 0.54 -25.00 6.33
N LYS A 108 0.07 -26.08 6.95
CA LYS A 108 0.91 -27.18 7.43
C LYS A 108 1.21 -28.18 6.31
#